data_AF-A0A023DZ53-F1
#
_entry.id   AF-A0A023DZ53-F1
#
_cell.length_a   1.000
_cell.length_b   1.000
_cell.length_c   1.000
_cell.angle_alpha   90.00
_cell.angle_beta   90.00
_cell.angle_gamma   90.00
#
_symmetry.space_group_name_H-M   'P 1'
#
loop_
_entity.id
_entity.type
_entity.pdbx_description
1 polymer ?
#
loop_
_entity_poly.entity_id
_entity_poly.type
_entity_poly.pdbx_seq_one_letter_code
_entity_poly.pdbx_strand_id
1 'polypeptide(L)'
;MTTSRFSFIFSSCFLVCSTCVAAVLSPMEVVLHRLEELENRCKVLEDHCLNLQQSLDTLRAQKDDGKAFSEYEEKTDSQSFSVPPLHFSSENKTLQDVTRHLKKGETDQAITVLEHFIHQKNHPLKAQALYYKGLIFMHQKKYDQAETLFSTAYLYLKGQTFSSKLCTKEEQEKRKLFPIQILLKSAECLHHLGKKSEATFVCEEIKRHLIKIPKHHHAKIIKKLNAITQTQKKSSKNK
;
A
#
# COMPACT_ATOMS: atom_id res chain seq x y z
N MET A 1 -17.32 96.26 0.84
CA MET A 1 -15.91 96.09 1.24
C MET A 1 -15.57 94.61 1.03
N THR A 2 -15.23 94.11 -0.18
CA THR A 2 -13.93 94.22 -0.90
C THR A 2 -12.76 94.05 0.07
N THR A 3 -11.88 93.03 0.01
CA THR A 3 -11.17 92.46 -1.14
C THR A 3 -10.43 91.15 -0.79
N SER A 4 -10.19 90.32 -1.84
CA SER A 4 -8.94 89.58 -2.18
C SER A 4 -8.42 88.45 -1.26
N ARG A 5 -8.53 87.17 -1.66
CA ARG A 5 -7.57 86.37 -2.47
C ARG A 5 -6.12 86.38 -1.97
N PHE A 6 -5.63 85.21 -1.52
CA PHE A 6 -4.31 84.68 -1.88
C PHE A 6 -4.29 83.15 -1.74
N SER A 7 -3.98 82.48 -2.85
CA SER A 7 -3.75 81.04 -2.95
C SER A 7 -2.31 80.72 -2.53
N PHE A 8 -2.09 79.60 -1.83
CA PHE A 8 -0.80 78.92 -1.85
C PHE A 8 -1.03 77.41 -1.99
N ILE A 9 -0.52 76.89 -3.10
CA ILE A 9 -0.37 75.48 -3.43
C ILE A 9 0.97 75.05 -2.81
N PHE A 10 0.98 74.01 -1.98
CA PHE A 10 2.20 73.23 -1.74
C PHE A 10 1.90 71.75 -1.93
N SER A 11 2.35 71.28 -3.09
CA SER A 11 2.61 69.90 -3.44
C SER A 11 3.72 69.36 -2.53
N SER A 12 3.53 68.19 -1.94
CA SER A 12 4.61 67.42 -1.31
C SER A 12 4.26 65.93 -1.40
N CYS A 13 4.86 65.29 -2.41
CA CYS A 13 4.96 63.85 -2.55
C CYS A 13 5.68 63.27 -1.31
N PHE A 14 4.97 62.52 -0.47
CA PHE A 14 5.66 61.65 0.49
C PHE A 14 6.11 60.39 -0.24
N LEU A 15 7.42 60.34 -0.51
CA LEU A 15 8.14 59.11 -0.84
C LEU A 15 7.92 58.09 0.29
N VAL A 16 7.23 57.00 -0.03
CA VAL A 16 7.24 55.76 0.76
C VAL A 16 8.60 55.10 0.54
N CYS A 17 9.60 55.54 1.30
CA CYS A 17 10.89 54.88 1.37
C CYS A 17 10.80 53.82 2.48
N SER A 18 10.42 52.59 2.08
CA SER A 18 10.41 51.41 2.93
C SER A 18 11.85 51.05 3.31
N THR A 19 12.35 51.68 4.37
CA THR A 19 13.60 51.29 5.00
C THR A 19 13.28 50.14 5.94
N CYS A 20 13.63 48.92 5.52
CA CYS A 20 13.67 47.75 6.39
C CYS A 20 14.76 47.97 7.45
N VAL A 21 14.46 48.74 8.49
CA VAL A 21 15.22 48.70 9.73
C VAL A 21 14.85 47.36 10.37
N ALA A 22 15.66 46.35 10.09
CA ALA A 22 15.61 45.10 10.86
C ALA A 22 15.92 45.48 12.30
N ALA A 23 14.86 45.61 13.12
CA ALA A 23 15.01 45.84 14.54
C ALA A 23 15.84 44.67 15.08
N VAL A 24 17.08 44.97 15.48
CA VAL A 24 17.96 44.01 16.13
C VAL A 24 17.35 43.79 17.50
N LEU A 25 16.51 42.76 17.61
CA LEU A 25 15.95 42.30 18.88
C LEU A 25 17.10 42.10 19.86
N SER A 26 16.91 42.60 21.08
CA SER A 26 17.88 42.39 22.16
C SER A 26 18.09 40.88 22.35
N PRO A 27 19.31 40.40 22.62
CA PRO A 27 19.56 38.98 22.88
C PRO A 27 18.59 38.37 23.91
N MET A 28 18.12 39.18 24.86
CA MET A 28 17.16 38.75 25.88
C MET A 28 15.74 38.52 25.31
N GLU A 29 15.29 39.33 24.35
CA GLU A 29 13.99 39.16 23.68
C GLU A 29 13.98 37.89 22.82
N VAL A 30 15.11 37.58 22.16
CA VAL A 30 15.26 36.32 21.40
C VAL A 30 15.17 35.11 22.31
N VAL A 31 15.74 35.17 23.53
CA VAL A 31 15.63 34.09 24.52
C VAL A 31 14.19 33.92 25.00
N LEU A 32 13.48 35.01 25.29
CA LEU A 32 12.07 34.96 25.74
C LEU A 32 11.16 34.37 24.65
N HIS A 33 11.30 34.80 23.41
CA HIS A 33 10.53 34.25 22.29
C HIS A 33 10.78 32.74 22.12
N ARG A 34 12.04 32.29 22.26
CA ARG A 34 12.37 30.86 22.19
C ARG A 34 11.78 30.05 23.33
N LEU A 35 11.72 30.62 24.54
CA LEU A 35 11.09 29.96 25.69
C LEU A 35 9.58 29.83 25.49
N GLU A 36 8.91 30.86 25.00
CA GLU A 36 7.48 30.82 24.67
C GLU A 36 7.17 29.79 23.57
N GLU A 37 7.98 29.75 22.51
CA GLU A 37 7.85 28.72 21.47
C GLU A 37 8.00 27.31 22.05
N LEU A 38 8.97 27.11 22.95
CA LEU A 38 9.22 25.81 23.57
C LEU A 38 8.07 25.39 24.50
N GLU A 39 7.51 26.32 25.27
CA GLU A 39 6.35 26.09 26.12
C GLU A 39 5.13 25.67 25.28
N ASN A 40 4.88 26.36 24.17
CA ASN A 40 3.79 26.01 23.25
C ASN A 40 3.97 24.62 22.64
N ARG A 41 5.21 24.23 22.30
CA ARG A 41 5.51 22.89 21.80
C ARG A 41 5.33 21.81 22.86
N CYS A 42 5.69 22.10 24.12
CA CYS A 42 5.44 21.19 25.23
C CYS A 42 3.93 20.96 25.44
N LYS A 43 3.11 22.01 25.40
CA LYS A 43 1.64 21.90 25.50
C LYS A 43 1.04 21.02 24.40
N VAL A 44 1.44 21.23 23.14
CA VAL A 44 0.99 20.39 22.01
C VAL A 44 1.39 18.93 22.19
N LEU A 45 2.60 18.66 22.71
CA LEU A 45 3.05 17.30 22.96
C LEU A 45 2.26 16.62 24.08
N GLU A 46 1.92 17.36 25.13
CA GLU A 46 1.09 16.88 26.24
C GLU A 46 -0.32 16.51 25.75
N ASP A 47 -0.95 17.35 24.92
CA ASP A 47 -2.24 17.06 24.29
C ASP A 47 -2.18 15.80 23.41
N HIS A 48 -1.09 15.62 22.65
CA HIS A 48 -0.87 14.41 21.86
C HIS A 48 -0.76 13.15 22.73
N CYS A 49 -0.03 13.23 23.85
CA CYS A 49 0.09 12.14 24.81
C CYS A 49 -1.26 11.78 25.44
N LEU A 50 -2.07 12.77 25.81
CA LEU A 50 -3.42 12.56 26.33
C LEU A 50 -4.33 11.89 25.30
N ASN A 51 -4.30 12.33 24.04
CA ASN A 51 -5.07 11.73 22.96
C ASN A 51 -4.67 10.27 22.68
N LEU A 52 -3.36 9.98 22.72
CA LEU A 52 -2.84 8.61 22.58
C LEU A 52 -3.27 7.73 23.76
N GLN A 53 -3.23 8.26 24.98
CA GLN A 53 -3.65 7.55 26.18
C GLN A 53 -5.13 7.20 26.11
N GLN A 54 -6.01 8.14 25.74
CA GLN A 54 -7.44 7.90 25.52
C GLN A 54 -7.68 6.84 24.43
N SER A 55 -6.90 6.90 23.34
CA SER A 55 -6.98 5.90 22.27
C SER A 55 -6.57 4.51 22.76
N LEU A 56 -5.55 4.39 23.61
CA LEU A 56 -5.16 3.11 24.20
C LEU A 56 -6.21 2.58 25.18
N ASP A 57 -6.83 3.45 25.97
CA ASP A 57 -7.85 3.04 26.94
C ASP A 57 -9.13 2.58 26.24
N THR A 58 -9.52 3.23 25.13
CA THR A 58 -10.63 2.74 24.28
C THR A 58 -10.32 1.39 23.64
N LEU A 59 -9.10 1.16 23.17
CA LEU A 59 -8.68 -0.15 22.64
C LEU A 59 -8.64 -1.24 23.72
N ARG A 60 -8.26 -0.89 24.96
CA ARG A 60 -8.30 -1.82 26.10
C ARG A 60 -9.73 -2.17 26.49
N ALA A 61 -10.63 -1.20 26.55
CA ALA A 61 -12.05 -1.44 26.80
C ALA A 61 -12.67 -2.36 25.72
N GLN A 62 -12.36 -2.13 24.44
CA GLN A 62 -12.80 -2.99 23.33
C GLN A 62 -12.25 -4.41 23.41
N LYS A 63 -11.08 -4.61 24.03
CA LYS A 63 -10.46 -5.92 24.22
C LYS A 63 -11.14 -6.70 25.36
N ASP A 64 -11.56 -6.03 26.42
CA ASP A 64 -12.12 -6.67 27.61
C ASP A 64 -13.61 -7.03 27.45
N ASP A 65 -14.34 -6.37 26.55
CA ASP A 65 -15.76 -6.64 26.24
C ASP A 65 -16.03 -7.91 25.39
N GLY A 66 -15.03 -8.79 25.19
CA GLY A 66 -15.28 -10.20 24.90
C GLY A 66 -16.18 -10.51 23.71
N LYS A 67 -15.85 -10.02 22.51
CA LYS A 67 -16.31 -10.60 21.24
C LYS A 67 -15.13 -10.76 20.30
N ALA A 68 -14.90 -11.99 19.86
CA ALA A 68 -13.79 -12.40 18.99
C ALA A 68 -13.38 -11.33 17.95
N PHE A 69 -12.23 -10.68 18.17
CA PHE A 69 -11.53 -9.94 17.13
C PHE A 69 -10.81 -10.92 16.19
N SER A 70 -11.59 -11.56 15.31
CA SER A 70 -11.23 -11.46 13.90
C SER A 70 -11.45 -10.01 13.49
N GLU A 71 -10.63 -9.48 12.58
CA GLU A 71 -10.85 -8.19 11.91
C GLU A 71 -10.15 -6.97 12.57
N TYR A 72 -8.82 -7.02 12.60
CA TYR A 72 -8.05 -5.88 12.09
C TYR A 72 -7.80 -6.11 10.60
N GLU A 73 -8.85 -5.94 9.80
CA GLU A 73 -8.63 -5.52 8.41
C GLU A 73 -8.22 -4.05 8.46
N GLU A 74 -6.91 -3.84 8.33
CA GLU A 74 -6.42 -2.69 7.59
C GLU A 74 -7.26 -2.60 6.31
N LYS A 75 -8.07 -1.53 6.23
CA LYS A 75 -8.88 -1.12 5.08
C LYS A 75 -7.97 -0.87 3.86
N THR A 76 -7.44 -1.95 3.34
CA THR A 76 -7.04 -2.13 1.95
C THR A 76 -8.11 -3.05 1.37
N ASP A 77 -8.53 -2.83 0.13
CA ASP A 77 -9.56 -3.60 -0.60
C ASP A 77 -9.13 -5.08 -0.89
N SER A 78 -8.57 -5.76 0.11
CA SER A 78 -7.94 -7.07 0.11
C SER A 78 -8.93 -8.21 0.32
N GLN A 79 -10.12 -7.93 0.87
CA GLN A 79 -11.18 -8.92 1.13
C GLN A 79 -11.80 -9.52 -0.14
N SER A 80 -11.32 -9.10 -1.31
CA SER A 80 -11.93 -9.46 -2.58
C SER A 80 -11.18 -10.58 -3.33
N PHE A 81 -10.01 -11.04 -2.87
CA PHE A 81 -9.37 -12.26 -3.41
C PHE A 81 -8.71 -13.14 -2.34
N SER A 82 -9.30 -13.21 -1.15
CA SER A 82 -9.01 -14.25 -0.15
C SER A 82 -9.60 -15.61 -0.55
N VAL A 83 -9.57 -15.97 -1.84
CA VAL A 83 -9.79 -17.35 -2.26
C VAL A 83 -8.40 -18.00 -2.20
N PRO A 84 -8.15 -18.93 -1.27
CA PRO A 84 -6.90 -19.68 -1.27
C PRO A 84 -6.69 -20.27 -2.67
N PRO A 85 -5.50 -20.10 -3.27
CA PRO A 85 -5.26 -20.66 -4.58
C PRO A 85 -5.26 -22.19 -4.47
N LEU A 86 -6.06 -22.82 -5.33
CA LEU A 86 -6.25 -24.26 -5.56
C LEU A 86 -6.38 -25.17 -4.32
N HIS A 87 -7.53 -25.81 -4.22
CA HIS A 87 -7.79 -26.86 -3.24
C HIS A 87 -7.24 -28.19 -3.76
N PHE A 88 -6.09 -28.64 -3.24
CA PHE A 88 -5.65 -30.04 -3.36
C PHE A 88 -5.98 -30.73 -2.05
N SER A 89 -6.92 -31.68 -2.08
CA SER A 89 -7.61 -32.22 -0.90
C SER A 89 -6.72 -32.96 0.11
N SER A 90 -5.48 -33.33 -0.24
CA SER A 90 -4.56 -34.02 0.69
C SER A 90 -3.40 -33.15 1.22
N GLU A 91 -3.06 -32.05 0.57
CA GLU A 91 -1.90 -31.19 0.92
C GLU A 91 -2.31 -29.91 1.68
N ASN A 92 -3.57 -29.82 2.08
CA ASN A 92 -4.20 -28.67 2.73
C ASN A 92 -3.62 -28.36 4.13
N LYS A 93 -3.06 -29.36 4.80
CA LYS A 93 -2.53 -29.20 6.18
C LYS A 93 -1.36 -28.21 6.23
N THR A 94 -0.49 -28.20 5.21
CA THR A 94 0.77 -27.44 5.27
C THR A 94 0.65 -25.98 4.84
N LEU A 95 -0.22 -25.64 3.88
CA LEU A 95 -0.56 -24.23 3.61
C LEU A 95 -1.40 -23.60 4.73
N GLN A 96 -2.18 -24.42 5.45
CA GLN A 96 -2.82 -24.00 6.69
C GLN A 96 -1.79 -23.70 7.78
N ASP A 97 -0.69 -24.45 7.86
CA ASP A 97 0.41 -24.14 8.79
C ASP A 97 1.06 -22.79 8.46
N VAL A 98 1.33 -22.49 7.19
CA VAL A 98 1.81 -21.17 6.74
C VAL A 98 0.84 -20.07 7.18
N THR A 99 -0.45 -20.26 6.92
CA THR A 99 -1.49 -19.29 7.32
C THR A 99 -1.56 -19.12 8.84
N ARG A 100 -1.36 -20.20 9.61
CA ARG A 100 -1.33 -20.19 11.08
C ARG A 100 -0.14 -19.39 11.60
N HIS A 101 1.07 -19.64 11.08
CA HIS A 101 2.27 -18.89 11.45
C HIS A 101 2.13 -17.41 11.11
N LEU A 102 1.58 -17.06 9.94
CA LEU A 102 1.31 -15.67 9.57
C LEU A 102 0.30 -14.99 10.51
N LYS A 103 -0.77 -15.70 10.92
CA LYS A 103 -1.73 -15.17 11.92
C LYS A 103 -1.10 -14.92 13.29
N LYS A 104 -0.06 -15.67 13.64
CA LYS A 104 0.71 -15.49 14.88
C LYS A 104 1.82 -14.43 14.76
N GLY A 105 2.06 -13.89 13.57
CA GLY A 105 3.19 -12.99 13.30
C GLY A 105 4.54 -13.69 13.15
N GLU A 106 4.56 -15.03 13.13
CA GLU A 106 5.77 -15.86 12.99
C GLU A 106 6.19 -15.96 11.51
N THR A 107 6.61 -14.83 10.92
CA THR A 107 6.92 -14.73 9.49
C THR A 107 8.10 -15.61 9.06
N ASP A 108 9.13 -15.74 9.89
CA ASP A 108 10.33 -16.55 9.57
C ASP A 108 10.02 -18.05 9.52
N GLN A 109 9.14 -18.52 10.39
CA GLN A 109 8.68 -19.91 10.38
C GLN A 109 7.83 -20.19 9.14
N ALA A 110 6.94 -19.25 8.79
CA ALA A 110 6.16 -19.34 7.56
C ALA A 110 7.05 -19.40 6.32
N ILE A 111 8.11 -18.59 6.24
CA ILE A 111 9.09 -18.62 5.14
C ILE A 111 9.82 -19.96 5.09
N THR A 112 10.28 -20.48 6.24
CA THR A 112 10.99 -21.77 6.31
C THR A 112 10.15 -22.91 5.74
N VAL A 113 8.86 -22.96 6.11
CA VAL A 113 7.90 -23.95 5.58
C VAL A 113 7.73 -23.77 4.07
N LEU A 114 7.61 -22.53 3.57
CA LEU A 114 7.48 -22.25 2.15
C LEU A 114 8.74 -22.65 1.35
N GLU A 115 9.92 -22.43 1.90
CA GLU A 115 11.19 -22.78 1.28
C GLU A 115 11.33 -24.29 1.09
N HIS A 116 10.84 -25.10 2.03
CA HIS A 116 10.82 -26.54 1.87
C HIS A 116 10.13 -26.97 0.56
N PHE A 117 8.99 -26.37 0.22
CA PHE A 117 8.27 -26.67 -1.04
C PHE A 117 8.96 -26.13 -2.29
N ILE A 118 9.63 -24.99 -2.17
CA ILE A 118 10.32 -24.35 -3.30
C ILE A 118 11.53 -25.18 -3.73
N HIS A 119 12.25 -25.77 -2.78
CA HIS A 119 13.44 -26.59 -3.03
C HIS A 119 13.10 -27.99 -3.54
N GLN A 120 11.90 -28.51 -3.25
CA GLN A 120 11.47 -29.79 -3.79
C GLN A 120 11.26 -29.73 -5.31
N LYS A 121 11.88 -30.68 -6.02
CA LYS A 121 11.82 -30.77 -7.48
C LYS A 121 10.41 -31.17 -7.92
N ASN A 122 9.81 -30.37 -8.82
CA ASN A 122 8.49 -30.60 -9.41
C ASN A 122 7.33 -30.71 -8.40
N HIS A 123 7.40 -30.01 -7.26
CA HIS A 123 6.31 -30.00 -6.30
C HIS A 123 5.05 -29.29 -6.87
N PRO A 124 3.83 -29.85 -6.75
CA PRO A 124 2.61 -29.27 -7.31
C PRO A 124 2.31 -27.87 -6.73
N LEU A 125 2.58 -27.66 -5.44
CA LEU A 125 2.34 -26.38 -4.76
C LEU A 125 3.49 -25.38 -4.88
N LYS A 126 4.55 -25.66 -5.64
CA LYS A 126 5.72 -24.77 -5.73
C LYS A 126 5.36 -23.36 -6.20
N ALA A 127 4.45 -23.22 -7.18
CA ALA A 127 3.95 -21.90 -7.60
C ALA A 127 3.25 -21.15 -6.46
N GLN A 128 2.46 -21.86 -5.64
CA GLN A 128 1.74 -21.27 -4.52
C GLN A 128 2.69 -20.88 -3.41
N ALA A 129 3.69 -21.72 -3.12
CA ALA A 129 4.70 -21.41 -2.12
C ALA A 129 5.48 -20.14 -2.51
N LEU A 130 5.88 -20.01 -3.78
CA LEU A 130 6.49 -18.80 -4.32
C LEU A 130 5.56 -17.59 -4.19
N TYR A 131 4.27 -17.74 -4.54
CA TYR A 131 3.28 -16.68 -4.41
C TYR A 131 3.11 -16.21 -2.96
N TYR A 132 2.95 -17.11 -2.00
CA TYR A 132 2.82 -16.76 -0.59
C TYR A 132 4.09 -16.11 -0.03
N LYS A 133 5.28 -16.60 -0.40
CA LYS A 133 6.54 -15.95 -0.03
C LYS A 133 6.62 -14.53 -0.61
N GLY A 134 6.16 -14.35 -1.86
CA GLY A 134 6.04 -13.03 -2.49
C GLY A 134 5.11 -12.09 -1.73
N LEU A 135 3.95 -12.58 -1.25
CA LEU A 135 3.05 -11.79 -0.42
C LEU A 135 3.71 -11.36 0.89
N ILE A 136 4.44 -12.25 1.57
CA ILE A 136 5.17 -11.91 2.81
C ILE A 136 6.17 -10.79 2.54
N PHE A 137 6.94 -10.85 1.46
CA PHE A 137 7.88 -9.79 1.09
C PHE A 137 7.19 -8.48 0.68
N MET A 138 6.03 -8.57 0.03
CA MET A 138 5.21 -7.40 -0.27
C MET A 138 4.72 -6.69 1.00
N HIS A 139 4.29 -7.45 2.02
CA HIS A 139 3.94 -6.91 3.34
C HIS A 139 5.15 -6.28 4.06
N GLN A 140 6.34 -6.84 3.86
CA GLN A 140 7.61 -6.24 4.32
C GLN A 140 8.11 -5.07 3.45
N LYS A 141 7.34 -4.64 2.44
CA LYS A 141 7.70 -3.59 1.47
C LYS A 141 8.96 -3.89 0.64
N LYS A 142 9.38 -5.16 0.58
CA LYS A 142 10.50 -5.65 -0.27
C LYS A 142 9.97 -6.00 -1.66
N TYR A 143 9.54 -4.97 -2.40
CA TYR A 143 8.82 -5.13 -3.67
C TYR A 143 9.67 -5.75 -4.79
N ASP A 144 10.98 -5.54 -4.78
CA ASP A 144 11.96 -6.12 -5.68
C ASP A 144 12.04 -7.65 -5.55
N GLN A 145 12.15 -8.13 -4.31
CA GLN A 145 12.19 -9.56 -4.00
C GLN A 145 10.84 -10.21 -4.27
N ALA A 146 9.75 -9.52 -3.93
CA ALA A 146 8.38 -10.00 -4.19
C ALA A 146 8.10 -10.16 -5.68
N GLU A 147 8.48 -9.18 -6.51
CA GLU A 147 8.30 -9.23 -7.96
C GLU A 147 9.02 -10.44 -8.58
N THR A 148 10.28 -10.66 -8.19
CA THR A 148 11.07 -11.81 -8.65
C THR A 148 10.39 -13.14 -8.33
N LEU A 149 9.79 -13.26 -7.13
CA LEU A 149 9.04 -14.44 -6.72
C LEU A 149 7.75 -14.62 -7.52
N PHE A 150 6.99 -13.56 -7.77
CA PHE A 150 5.77 -13.63 -8.59
C PHE A 150 6.07 -14.01 -10.04
N SER A 151 7.10 -13.43 -10.63
CA SER A 151 7.55 -13.77 -11.98
C SER A 151 7.99 -15.23 -12.07
N THR A 152 8.74 -15.72 -11.08
CA THR A 152 9.13 -17.14 -11.00
C THR A 152 7.91 -18.06 -10.84
N ALA A 153 6.95 -17.69 -10.00
CA ALA A 153 5.71 -18.44 -9.81
C ALA A 153 4.89 -18.55 -11.11
N TYR A 154 4.76 -17.44 -11.84
CA TYR A 154 4.04 -17.39 -13.11
C TYR A 154 4.74 -18.25 -14.18
N LEU A 155 6.06 -18.16 -14.31
CA LEU A 155 6.82 -18.98 -15.27
C LEU A 155 6.69 -20.47 -14.96
N TYR A 156 6.74 -20.85 -13.68
CA TYR A 156 6.55 -22.24 -13.27
C TYR A 156 5.15 -22.76 -13.64
N LEU A 157 4.09 -21.96 -13.43
CA LEU A 157 2.73 -22.33 -13.87
C LEU A 157 2.61 -22.44 -15.38
N LYS A 158 3.25 -21.53 -16.13
CA LYS A 158 3.24 -21.53 -17.59
C LYS A 158 3.94 -22.77 -18.17
N GLY A 159 5.00 -23.23 -17.51
CA GLY A 159 5.72 -24.45 -17.87
C GLY A 159 5.03 -25.76 -17.47
N GLN A 160 4.05 -25.71 -16.57
CA GLN A 160 3.26 -26.89 -16.21
C GLN A 160 2.15 -27.16 -17.24
N THR A 161 2.25 -28.30 -17.92
CA THR A 161 1.12 -28.85 -18.69
C THR A 161 0.14 -29.52 -17.72
N PHE A 162 -0.92 -28.82 -17.34
CA PHE A 162 -1.96 -29.41 -16.50
C PHE A 162 -2.70 -30.51 -17.28
N SER A 163 -2.45 -31.78 -16.93
CA SER A 163 -3.25 -32.89 -17.41
C SER A 163 -4.69 -32.71 -16.92
N SER A 164 -5.65 -32.67 -17.85
CA SER A 164 -7.05 -32.28 -17.62
C SER A 164 -7.88 -33.31 -16.86
N LYS A 165 -7.28 -34.39 -16.36
CA LYS A 165 -8.00 -35.53 -15.80
C LYS A 165 -8.43 -35.24 -14.35
N LEU A 166 -9.75 -35.10 -14.18
CA LEU A 166 -10.50 -35.04 -12.91
C LEU A 166 -10.38 -33.71 -12.14
N CYS A 167 -11.12 -32.69 -12.60
CA CYS A 167 -11.19 -31.40 -11.92
C CYS A 167 -12.63 -30.86 -12.03
N THR A 168 -13.23 -30.49 -10.91
CA THR A 168 -14.57 -29.89 -10.87
C THR A 168 -14.60 -28.55 -11.62
N LYS A 169 -15.78 -28.09 -12.07
CA LYS A 169 -15.91 -26.81 -12.80
C LYS A 169 -15.30 -25.64 -12.02
N GLU A 170 -15.50 -25.62 -10.71
CA GLU A 170 -14.98 -24.58 -9.82
C GLU A 170 -13.45 -24.61 -9.72
N GLU A 171 -12.84 -25.78 -9.57
CA GLU A 171 -11.38 -25.92 -9.53
C GLU A 171 -10.74 -25.54 -10.86
N GLN A 172 -11.38 -25.84 -11.99
CA GLN A 172 -10.92 -25.39 -13.31
C GLN A 172 -10.93 -23.87 -13.44
N GLU A 173 -11.95 -23.19 -12.91
CA GLU A 173 -12.01 -21.73 -12.88
C GLU A 173 -10.91 -21.15 -11.99
N LYS A 174 -10.70 -21.70 -10.78
CA LYS A 174 -9.60 -21.30 -9.89
C LYS A 174 -8.23 -21.47 -10.55
N ARG A 175 -8.02 -22.55 -11.32
CA ARG A 175 -6.78 -22.76 -12.11
C ARG A 175 -6.55 -21.68 -13.15
N LYS A 176 -7.60 -21.20 -13.81
CA LYS A 176 -7.49 -20.10 -14.79
C LYS A 176 -7.26 -18.75 -14.12
N LEU A 177 -7.79 -18.56 -12.92
CA LEU A 177 -7.71 -17.31 -12.18
C LEU A 177 -6.36 -17.11 -11.49
N PHE A 178 -5.72 -18.19 -11.01
CA PHE A 178 -4.49 -18.10 -10.23
C PHE A 178 -3.31 -17.42 -10.96
N PRO A 179 -2.99 -17.74 -12.23
CA PRO A 179 -1.96 -17.02 -12.98
C PRO A 179 -2.19 -15.50 -13.02
N ILE A 180 -3.46 -15.07 -13.06
CA ILE A 180 -3.82 -13.66 -13.14
C ILE A 180 -3.68 -12.98 -11.79
N GLN A 181 -3.97 -13.69 -10.70
CA GLN A 181 -3.68 -13.18 -9.36
C GLN A 181 -2.19 -12.92 -9.18
N ILE A 182 -1.33 -13.83 -9.67
CA ILE A 182 0.13 -13.64 -9.65
C ILE A 182 0.53 -12.42 -10.48
N LEU A 183 0.04 -12.29 -11.72
CA LEU A 183 0.34 -11.14 -12.57
C LEU A 183 -0.16 -9.82 -11.96
N LEU A 184 -1.33 -9.81 -11.32
CA LEU A 184 -1.82 -8.62 -10.61
C LEU A 184 -0.87 -8.20 -9.48
N LYS A 185 -0.38 -9.15 -8.69
CA LYS A 185 0.58 -8.87 -7.61
C LYS A 185 1.95 -8.45 -8.13
N SER A 186 2.42 -9.02 -9.23
CA SER A 186 3.62 -8.55 -9.93
C SER A 186 3.44 -7.10 -10.42
N ALA A 187 2.31 -6.77 -11.05
CA ALA A 187 2.01 -5.41 -11.50
C ALA A 187 1.94 -4.40 -10.34
N GLU A 188 1.35 -4.78 -9.19
CA GLU A 188 1.36 -3.97 -7.97
C GLU A 188 2.81 -3.71 -7.49
N CYS A 189 3.67 -4.73 -7.47
CA CYS A 189 5.08 -4.57 -7.07
C CYS A 189 5.85 -3.64 -8.02
N LEU A 190 5.71 -3.85 -9.35
CA LEU A 190 6.35 -3.00 -10.36
C LEU A 190 5.90 -1.54 -10.27
N HIS A 191 4.63 -1.31 -9.90
CA HIS A 191 4.13 0.03 -9.64
C HIS A 191 4.82 0.68 -8.44
N HIS A 192 4.94 -0.04 -7.32
CA HIS A 192 5.65 0.45 -6.13
C HIS A 192 7.15 0.72 -6.39
N LEU A 193 7.78 -0.04 -7.27
CA LEU A 193 9.16 0.17 -7.71
C LEU A 193 9.35 1.35 -8.69
N GLY A 194 8.25 1.98 -9.15
CA GLY A 194 8.30 3.05 -10.14
C GLY A 194 8.56 2.59 -11.58
N LYS A 195 8.57 1.28 -11.83
CA LYS A 195 8.79 0.65 -13.15
C LYS A 195 7.49 0.64 -13.98
N LYS A 196 7.05 1.84 -14.38
CA LYS A 196 5.72 2.06 -14.99
C LYS A 196 5.52 1.35 -16.33
N SER A 197 6.54 1.30 -17.18
CA SER A 197 6.48 0.60 -18.47
C SER A 197 6.27 -0.90 -18.29
N GLU A 198 7.03 -1.51 -17.39
CA GLU A 198 6.92 -2.93 -17.04
C GLU A 198 5.54 -3.25 -16.42
N ALA A 199 5.08 -2.44 -15.47
CA ALA A 199 3.75 -2.61 -14.88
C ALA A 199 2.63 -2.53 -15.93
N THR A 200 2.75 -1.62 -16.91
CA THR A 200 1.79 -1.48 -18.01
C THR A 200 1.81 -2.70 -18.92
N PHE A 201 3.00 -3.22 -19.24
CA PHE A 201 3.15 -4.44 -20.02
C PHE A 201 2.46 -5.64 -19.35
N VAL A 202 2.66 -5.82 -18.03
CA VAL A 202 1.99 -6.88 -17.27
C VAL A 202 0.47 -6.69 -17.27
N CYS A 203 -0.02 -5.45 -17.16
CA CYS A 203 -1.46 -5.16 -17.24
C CYS A 203 -2.06 -5.54 -18.62
N GLU A 204 -1.37 -5.28 -19.72
CA GLU A 204 -1.80 -5.71 -21.05
C GLU A 204 -1.79 -7.23 -21.19
N GLU A 205 -0.81 -7.91 -20.61
CA GLU A 205 -0.77 -9.37 -20.59
C GLU A 205 -1.98 -9.95 -19.81
N ILE A 206 -2.35 -9.35 -18.68
CA ILE A 206 -3.57 -9.73 -17.95
C ILE A 206 -4.81 -9.57 -18.83
N LYS A 207 -4.93 -8.47 -19.58
CA LYS A 207 -6.06 -8.25 -20.50
C LYS A 207 -6.18 -9.32 -21.57
N ARG A 208 -5.05 -9.80 -22.12
CA ARG A 208 -5.06 -10.93 -23.07
C ARG A 208 -5.58 -12.21 -22.43
N HIS A 209 -5.25 -12.44 -21.16
CA HIS A 209 -5.73 -13.60 -20.42
C HIS A 209 -7.22 -13.50 -20.02
N LEU A 210 -7.80 -12.29 -19.90
CA LEU A 210 -9.21 -12.09 -19.54
C LEU A 210 -10.18 -12.82 -20.48
N ILE A 211 -9.85 -12.94 -21.77
CA ILE A 211 -10.68 -13.63 -22.77
C ILE A 211 -10.95 -15.08 -22.36
N LYS A 212 -10.04 -15.71 -21.60
CA LYS A 212 -10.13 -17.12 -21.19
C LYS A 212 -10.86 -17.34 -19.87
N ILE A 213 -11.27 -16.27 -19.17
CA ILE A 213 -11.91 -16.30 -17.84
C ILE A 213 -13.41 -16.02 -17.98
N PRO A 214 -14.25 -16.60 -17.10
CA PRO A 214 -15.63 -16.17 -16.94
C PRO A 214 -15.81 -14.65 -16.73
N LYS A 215 -16.82 -14.08 -17.41
CA LYS A 215 -17.10 -12.63 -17.42
C LYS A 215 -17.37 -12.05 -16.03
N HIS A 216 -17.90 -12.82 -15.09
CA HIS A 216 -18.24 -12.34 -13.74
C HIS A 216 -17.00 -11.89 -12.95
N HIS A 217 -15.79 -12.36 -13.30
CA HIS A 217 -14.55 -11.87 -12.69
C HIS A 217 -13.96 -10.63 -13.38
N HIS A 218 -14.37 -10.32 -14.61
CA HIS A 218 -13.74 -9.28 -15.44
C HIS A 218 -13.85 -7.90 -14.80
N ALA A 219 -15.06 -7.51 -14.36
CA ALA A 219 -15.29 -6.19 -13.79
C ALA A 219 -14.35 -5.89 -12.62
N LYS A 220 -14.11 -6.89 -11.77
CA LYS A 220 -13.24 -6.79 -10.61
C LYS A 220 -11.76 -6.69 -10.98
N ILE A 221 -11.31 -7.51 -11.94
CA ILE A 221 -9.93 -7.47 -12.44
C ILE A 221 -9.67 -6.12 -13.13
N ILE A 222 -10.59 -5.67 -13.99
CA ILE A 222 -10.50 -4.37 -14.68
C ILE A 222 -10.45 -3.21 -13.68
N LYS A 223 -11.27 -3.23 -12.62
CA LYS A 223 -11.22 -2.23 -11.55
C LYS A 223 -9.81 -2.14 -10.93
N LYS A 224 -9.17 -3.27 -10.65
CA LYS A 224 -7.79 -3.30 -10.12
C LYS A 224 -6.75 -2.80 -11.11
N LEU A 225 -6.83 -3.23 -12.38
CA LEU A 225 -5.94 -2.73 -13.44
C LEU A 225 -6.03 -1.21 -13.61
N ASN A 226 -7.25 -0.67 -13.53
CA ASN A 226 -7.47 0.77 -13.60
C ASN A 226 -6.87 1.49 -12.39
N ALA A 227 -6.95 0.91 -11.19
CA ALA A 227 -6.31 1.50 -10.00
C ALA A 227 -4.78 1.60 -10.17
N ILE A 228 -4.13 0.54 -10.69
CA ILE A 228 -2.68 0.49 -10.91
C ILE A 228 -2.22 1.50 -11.99
N THR A 229 -3.07 1.75 -13.00
CA THR A 229 -2.74 2.64 -14.12
C THR A 229 -3.13 4.10 -13.87
N GLN A 230 -4.20 4.38 -13.13
CA GLN A 230 -4.67 5.75 -12.86
C GLN A 230 -3.80 6.50 -11.85
N THR A 231 -3.23 5.82 -10.85
CA THR A 231 -2.22 6.40 -9.94
C THR A 231 -1.01 6.94 -10.71
N GLN A 232 -0.72 6.38 -11.88
CA GLN A 232 0.39 6.84 -12.73
C GLN A 232 0.15 8.24 -13.32
N LYS A 233 -1.09 8.55 -13.76
CA LYS A 233 -1.43 9.83 -14.41
C LYS A 233 -1.34 11.02 -13.45
N LYS A 234 -1.63 10.83 -12.16
CA LYS A 234 -1.54 11.89 -11.14
C LYS A 234 -0.08 12.26 -10.82
N SER A 235 0.83 11.28 -10.79
CA SER A 235 2.25 11.53 -10.51
C SER A 235 3.01 12.32 -11.57
N SER A 236 2.54 12.29 -12.83
CA SER A 236 3.19 13.00 -13.94
C SER A 236 2.71 14.44 -14.13
N LYS A 237 1.64 14.87 -13.44
CA LYS A 237 1.14 16.26 -13.50
C LYS A 237 1.71 17.18 -12.42
N ASN A 238 2.40 16.62 -11.43
CA ASN A 238 3.00 17.35 -10.31
C ASN A 238 4.53 17.47 -10.43
N LYS A 239 5.08 17.24 -11.63
CA LYS A 239 6.47 17.53 -12.00
C LYS A 239 6.45 18.57 -13.10
#